data_AF-A0A1Z9BE29-F1
#
_entry.id   AF-A0A1Z9BE29-F1
#
_cell.length_a   1.000
_cell.length_b   1.000
_cell.length_c   1.000
_cell.angle_alpha   90.00
_cell.angle_beta   90.00
_cell.angle_gamma   90.00
#
_symmetry.space_group_name_H-M   'P 1'
#
loop_
_entity.id
_entity.type
_entity.pdbx_description
1 polymer ?
#
loop_
_entity_poly.entity_id
_entity_poly.type
_entity_poly.pdbx_seq_one_letter_code
_entity_poly.pdbx_strand_id
1 'polypeptide(L)'
;MTLKINKIGIFGKPNNNNLADIIEKVFFVIKNSNPKIKIYIEESTAKSCSIKDNHVIFDTKVNIETINTLKDSIDLAIVLGGDGTLLGIARQVASTGVKVLGINQGKLGFTTDLDVDALDKNLSPLIQGKGIIEKRDMLDVSIMRKTDKTKIPSSIFNAPAFNDAVVSRGAISHMVELDVFINNTYLQTIRGDGLIVCTPTGSTAYALSVHGPILHPKLEALTLVPVAPQALSSRPIVLPIDVETKIIIKNGRGTALHCDMQTIAELQDNDIILIKRSKFPVFLLHPKNYDYFSVLRRKLNWSSNPILAGLPDPKLPK
;
A
#
# COMPACT_ATOMS: atom_id res chain seq x y z
N MET A 1 -13.79 7.88 -21.14
CA MET A 1 -14.75 8.28 -20.09
C MET A 1 -14.00 9.14 -19.08
N THR A 2 -14.43 10.37 -18.82
CA THR A 2 -13.79 11.28 -17.86
C THR A 2 -14.16 10.85 -16.44
N LEU A 3 -13.18 10.75 -15.53
CA LEU A 3 -13.43 10.41 -14.13
C LEU A 3 -14.30 11.50 -13.49
N LYS A 4 -15.49 11.15 -13.00
CA LYS A 4 -16.39 12.09 -12.32
C LYS A 4 -16.13 12.05 -10.82
N ILE A 5 -15.69 13.17 -10.25
CA ILE A 5 -15.44 13.33 -8.80
C ILE A 5 -16.42 14.37 -8.28
N ASN A 6 -17.28 13.97 -7.33
CA ASN A 6 -18.23 14.87 -6.66
C ASN A 6 -17.95 14.97 -5.16
N LYS A 7 -17.39 13.92 -4.56
CA LYS A 7 -17.09 13.86 -3.13
C LYS A 7 -15.65 13.39 -2.89
N ILE A 8 -14.92 14.13 -2.06
CA ILE A 8 -13.52 13.87 -1.74
C ILE A 8 -13.37 13.71 -0.24
N GLY A 9 -12.69 12.66 0.21
CA GLY A 9 -12.21 12.51 1.58
C GLY A 9 -10.73 12.84 1.67
N ILE A 10 -10.34 13.65 2.66
CA ILE A 10 -8.94 13.99 2.95
C ILE A 10 -8.49 13.23 4.19
N PHE A 11 -7.36 12.54 4.06
CA PHE A 11 -6.75 11.71 5.09
C PHE A 11 -5.32 12.17 5.29
N GLY A 12 -4.86 12.29 6.53
CA GLY A 12 -3.50 12.73 6.86
C GLY A 12 -2.89 11.91 7.98
N LYS A 13 -1.55 11.91 8.04
CA LYS A 13 -0.83 11.27 9.14
C LYS A 13 -0.98 12.12 10.42
N PRO A 14 -1.36 11.53 11.57
CA PRO A 14 -1.37 12.23 12.84
C PRO A 14 0.00 12.83 13.21
N ASN A 15 0.00 13.94 13.93
CA ASN A 15 1.19 14.63 14.47
C ASN A 15 2.18 15.18 13.42
N ASN A 16 1.69 15.58 12.24
CA ASN A 16 2.50 16.35 11.30
C ASN A 16 2.18 17.85 11.41
N ASN A 17 3.17 18.66 11.79
CA ASN A 17 3.03 20.09 12.05
C ASN A 17 2.55 20.89 10.82
N ASN A 18 2.85 20.44 9.59
CA ASN A 18 2.49 21.18 8.37
C ASN A 18 1.19 20.68 7.73
N LEU A 19 0.49 19.75 8.37
CA LEU A 19 -0.68 19.11 7.77
C LEU A 19 -1.85 20.08 7.55
N ALA A 20 -2.06 21.04 8.48
CA ALA A 20 -3.12 22.03 8.37
C ALA A 20 -2.93 22.92 7.13
N ASP A 21 -1.75 23.50 6.94
CA ASP A 21 -1.41 24.34 5.78
C ASP A 21 -1.61 23.60 4.45
N ILE A 22 -1.27 22.31 4.41
CA ILE A 22 -1.45 21.49 3.21
C ILE A 22 -2.93 21.22 2.95
N ILE A 23 -3.73 20.99 4.00
CA ILE A 23 -5.19 20.86 3.87
C ILE A 23 -5.76 22.16 3.29
N GLU A 24 -5.36 23.33 3.78
CA GLU A 24 -5.83 24.62 3.23
C GLU A 24 -5.49 24.78 1.75
N LYS A 25 -4.25 24.48 1.35
CA LYS A 25 -3.84 24.48 -0.07
C LYS A 25 -4.66 23.51 -0.91
N VAL A 26 -4.92 22.31 -0.41
CA VAL A 26 -5.74 21.30 -1.12
C VAL A 26 -7.18 21.79 -1.28
N PHE A 27 -7.77 22.39 -0.24
CA PHE A 27 -9.10 22.99 -0.31
C PHE A 27 -9.15 24.10 -1.37
N PHE A 28 -8.17 25.02 -1.36
CA PHE A 28 -8.03 26.09 -2.33
C PHE A 28 -8.03 25.56 -3.76
N VAL A 29 -7.17 24.58 -4.08
CA VAL A 29 -7.06 24.03 -5.43
C VAL A 29 -8.33 23.31 -5.86
N ILE A 30 -8.94 22.49 -4.98
CA ILE A 30 -10.17 21.77 -5.29
C ILE A 30 -11.30 22.75 -5.58
N LYS A 31 -11.48 23.77 -4.74
CA LYS A 31 -12.60 24.72 -4.86
C LYS A 31 -12.46 25.65 -6.06
N ASN A 32 -11.25 26.12 -6.36
CA ASN A 32 -11.01 26.88 -7.59
C ASN A 32 -11.19 26.03 -8.85
N SER A 33 -10.86 24.73 -8.78
CA SER A 33 -11.02 23.83 -9.92
C SER A 33 -12.47 23.41 -10.14
N ASN A 34 -13.23 23.16 -9.06
CA ASN A 34 -14.64 22.81 -9.11
C ASN A 34 -15.34 23.11 -7.77
N PRO A 35 -16.05 24.26 -7.66
CA PRO A 35 -16.70 24.68 -6.42
C PRO A 35 -17.75 23.69 -5.89
N LYS A 36 -18.34 22.87 -6.77
CA LYS A 36 -19.44 21.95 -6.45
C LYS A 36 -19.00 20.69 -5.71
N ILE A 37 -17.70 20.40 -5.68
CA ILE A 37 -17.18 19.21 -5.00
C ILE A 37 -17.37 19.34 -3.49
N LYS A 38 -17.93 18.31 -2.87
CA LYS A 38 -18.02 18.19 -1.41
C LYS A 38 -16.71 17.62 -0.87
N ILE A 39 -16.14 18.28 0.13
CA ILE A 39 -14.89 17.88 0.76
C ILE A 39 -15.20 17.45 2.19
N TYR A 40 -14.65 16.31 2.58
CA TYR A 40 -14.71 15.75 3.92
C TYR A 40 -13.29 15.60 4.47
N ILE A 41 -13.12 15.79 5.77
CA ILE A 41 -11.86 15.49 6.46
C ILE A 41 -12.11 14.30 7.38
N GLU A 42 -11.21 13.31 7.34
CA GLU A 42 -11.29 12.16 8.22
C GLU A 42 -11.08 12.57 9.69
N GLU A 43 -11.84 11.97 10.59
CA GLU A 43 -11.88 12.35 12.01
C GLU A 43 -10.51 12.45 12.70
N SER A 44 -9.63 11.44 12.55
CA SER A 44 -8.29 11.45 13.14
C SER A 44 -7.39 12.54 12.54
N THR A 45 -7.57 12.82 11.25
CA THR A 45 -6.89 13.90 10.51
C THR A 45 -7.33 15.26 11.05
N ALA A 46 -8.63 15.48 11.21
CA ALA A 46 -9.18 16.71 11.76
C ALA A 46 -8.73 16.94 13.21
N LYS A 47 -8.77 15.90 14.05
CA LYS A 47 -8.26 15.93 15.44
C LYS A 47 -6.80 16.36 15.49
N SER A 48 -5.96 15.82 14.60
CA SER A 48 -4.53 16.12 14.53
C SER A 48 -4.23 17.58 14.14
N CYS A 49 -5.13 18.22 13.39
CA CYS A 49 -5.00 19.62 12.96
C CYS A 49 -5.82 20.59 13.82
N SER A 50 -6.45 20.13 14.91
CA SER A 50 -7.40 20.93 15.70
C SER A 50 -8.56 21.53 14.89
N ILE A 51 -8.91 20.89 13.77
CA ILE A 51 -10.04 21.30 12.91
C ILE A 51 -11.32 20.77 13.54
N LYS A 52 -12.29 21.65 13.77
CA LYS A 52 -13.61 21.31 14.33
C LYS A 52 -14.65 21.20 13.21
N ASP A 53 -15.75 20.52 13.51
CA ASP A 53 -16.86 20.44 12.57
C ASP A 53 -17.43 21.86 12.32
N ASN A 54 -17.85 22.13 11.08
CA ASN A 54 -18.25 23.47 10.61
C ASN A 54 -17.14 24.55 10.62
N HIS A 55 -15.87 24.19 10.86
CA HIS A 55 -14.75 25.11 10.60
C HIS A 55 -14.79 25.56 9.14
N VAL A 56 -14.47 26.84 8.88
CA VAL A 56 -14.48 27.38 7.51
C VAL A 56 -13.06 27.38 6.98
N ILE A 57 -12.80 26.56 5.97
CA ILE A 57 -11.55 26.58 5.20
C ILE A 57 -11.90 27.06 3.80
N PHE A 58 -11.30 28.18 3.38
CA PHE A 58 -11.52 28.76 2.04
C PHE A 58 -13.03 28.89 1.70
N ASP A 59 -13.75 29.65 2.53
CA ASP A 59 -15.19 29.90 2.44
C ASP A 59 -16.09 28.65 2.38
N THR A 60 -15.54 27.50 2.78
CA THR A 60 -16.24 26.21 2.75
C THR A 60 -16.31 25.63 4.16
N LYS A 61 -17.53 25.29 4.59
CA LYS A 61 -17.72 24.51 5.82
C LYS A 61 -17.13 23.12 5.68
N VAL A 62 -16.22 22.77 6.59
CA VAL A 62 -15.64 21.45 6.73
C VAL A 62 -16.70 20.48 7.24
N ASN A 63 -16.76 19.30 6.63
CA ASN A 63 -17.54 18.17 7.12
C ASN A 63 -16.54 17.11 7.64
N ILE A 64 -16.69 16.70 8.90
CA ILE A 64 -15.83 15.68 9.50
C ILE A 64 -16.59 14.36 9.54
N GLU A 65 -15.96 13.29 9.08
CA GLU A 65 -16.55 11.95 9.06
C GLU A 65 -15.52 10.88 9.39
N THR A 66 -16.00 9.71 9.84
CA THR A 66 -15.11 8.56 10.09
C THR A 66 -14.74 7.87 8.78
N ILE A 67 -13.61 7.15 8.76
CA ILE A 67 -13.23 6.34 7.59
C ILE A 67 -14.29 5.30 7.20
N ASN A 68 -15.04 4.78 8.17
CA ASN A 68 -16.13 3.83 7.92
C ASN A 68 -17.29 4.47 7.15
N THR A 69 -17.61 5.74 7.40
CA THR A 69 -18.60 6.47 6.61
C THR A 69 -18.03 6.89 5.26
N LEU A 70 -16.77 7.35 5.25
CA LEU A 70 -16.15 7.93 4.06
C LEU A 70 -15.91 6.90 2.96
N LYS A 71 -15.42 5.71 3.29
CA LYS A 71 -15.11 4.67 2.29
C LYS A 71 -16.29 4.34 1.38
N ASP A 72 -17.53 4.44 1.88
CA ASP A 72 -18.76 4.10 1.16
C ASP A 72 -19.43 5.33 0.50
N SER A 73 -18.92 6.55 0.75
CA SER A 73 -19.60 7.79 0.36
C SER A 73 -18.79 8.74 -0.50
N ILE A 74 -17.46 8.56 -0.63
CA ILE A 74 -16.59 9.41 -1.45
C ILE A 74 -16.27 8.78 -2.81
N ASP A 75 -15.85 9.61 -3.77
CA ASP A 75 -15.36 9.15 -5.07
C ASP A 75 -13.82 9.04 -5.09
N LEU A 76 -13.14 9.88 -4.30
CA LEU A 76 -11.68 10.02 -4.25
C LEU A 76 -11.22 10.22 -2.80
N ALA A 77 -10.22 9.44 -2.39
CA ALA A 77 -9.44 9.63 -1.18
C ALA A 77 -8.13 10.36 -1.52
N ILE A 78 -7.92 11.55 -0.96
CA ILE A 78 -6.66 12.27 -1.03
C ILE A 78 -5.89 12.00 0.26
N VAL A 79 -4.72 11.38 0.14
CA VAL A 79 -3.88 11.00 1.28
C VAL A 79 -2.67 11.91 1.37
N LEU A 80 -2.58 12.64 2.47
CA LEU A 80 -1.51 13.58 2.80
C LEU A 80 -0.48 12.88 3.70
N GLY A 81 0.64 12.46 3.11
CA GLY A 81 1.68 11.74 3.83
C GLY A 81 2.57 10.89 2.92
N GLY A 82 3.33 9.97 3.52
CA GLY A 82 4.19 9.04 2.79
C GLY A 82 3.47 7.75 2.38
N ASP A 83 4.24 6.83 1.79
CA ASP A 83 3.73 5.55 1.30
C ASP A 83 3.01 4.73 2.39
N GLY A 84 3.49 4.77 3.65
CA GLY A 84 2.84 4.08 4.76
C GLY A 84 1.44 4.62 5.12
N THR A 85 1.22 5.93 4.97
CA THR A 85 -0.11 6.54 5.18
C THR A 85 -1.05 6.14 4.03
N LEU A 86 -0.56 6.23 2.79
CA LEU A 86 -1.31 5.79 1.61
C LEU A 86 -1.70 4.32 1.71
N LEU A 87 -0.76 3.46 2.12
CA LEU A 87 -0.96 2.03 2.34
C LEU A 87 -2.12 1.75 3.29
N GLY A 88 -2.16 2.45 4.43
CA GLY A 88 -3.20 2.25 5.44
C GLY A 88 -4.59 2.68 4.96
N ILE A 89 -4.68 3.78 4.20
CA ILE A 89 -5.96 4.24 3.65
C ILE A 89 -6.40 3.37 2.48
N ALA A 90 -5.48 3.01 1.57
CA ALA A 90 -5.77 2.20 0.40
C ALA A 90 -6.40 0.85 0.78
N ARG A 91 -5.86 0.16 1.79
CA ARG A 91 -6.41 -1.10 2.31
C ARG A 91 -7.85 -0.96 2.83
N GLN A 92 -8.17 0.17 3.44
CA GLN A 92 -9.49 0.40 4.06
C GLN A 92 -10.57 0.78 3.04
N VAL A 93 -10.18 1.36 1.90
CA VAL A 93 -11.11 1.81 0.86
C VAL A 93 -11.14 0.91 -0.39
N ALA A 94 -10.26 -0.10 -0.48
CA ALA A 94 -10.14 -0.97 -1.64
C ALA A 94 -11.48 -1.66 -2.01
N SER A 95 -12.25 -2.11 -1.01
CA SER A 95 -13.49 -2.85 -1.24
C SER A 95 -14.62 -2.03 -1.87
N THR A 96 -14.52 -0.70 -1.84
CA THR A 96 -15.55 0.22 -2.35
C THR A 96 -15.18 0.80 -3.72
N GLY A 97 -13.99 0.49 -4.23
CA GLY A 97 -13.51 1.01 -5.51
C GLY A 97 -13.23 2.53 -5.49
N VAL A 98 -13.07 3.12 -4.31
CA VAL A 98 -12.61 4.51 -4.16
C VAL A 98 -11.21 4.65 -4.74
N LYS A 99 -11.00 5.77 -5.43
CA LYS A 99 -9.73 6.09 -6.08
C LYS A 99 -8.85 6.74 -5.03
N VAL A 100 -7.55 6.47 -5.05
CA VAL A 100 -6.61 6.95 -4.04
C VAL A 100 -5.56 7.82 -4.72
N LEU A 101 -5.36 9.03 -4.21
CA LEU A 101 -4.33 9.97 -4.66
C LEU A 101 -3.40 10.28 -3.49
N GLY A 102 -2.10 10.05 -3.66
CA GLY A 102 -1.09 10.39 -2.65
C GLY A 102 -0.44 11.74 -2.90
N ILE A 103 -0.44 12.60 -1.88
CA ILE A 103 0.33 13.84 -1.81
C ILE A 103 1.44 13.65 -0.77
N ASN A 104 2.68 13.65 -1.23
CA ASN A 104 3.84 13.47 -0.37
C ASN A 104 4.24 14.79 0.31
N GLN A 105 4.62 14.71 1.58
CA GLN A 105 5.02 15.84 2.42
C GLN A 105 6.54 15.85 2.64
N GLY A 106 7.32 15.58 1.58
CA GLY A 106 8.77 15.42 1.64
C GLY A 106 9.33 14.66 0.44
N LYS A 107 10.22 13.68 0.68
CA LYS A 107 10.83 12.88 -0.40
C LYS A 107 9.78 11.98 -1.06
N LEU A 108 9.58 12.15 -2.37
CA LEU A 108 8.66 11.33 -3.19
C LEU A 108 8.75 9.84 -2.85
N GLY A 109 7.61 9.18 -2.66
CA GLY A 109 7.43 7.75 -2.43
C GLY A 109 7.38 6.95 -3.73
N PHE A 110 7.20 5.64 -3.63
CA PHE A 110 6.89 4.80 -4.80
C PHE A 110 5.42 4.90 -5.23
N THR A 111 4.55 5.26 -4.29
CA THR A 111 3.09 5.24 -4.49
C THR A 111 2.44 6.62 -4.31
N THR A 112 3.21 7.61 -3.86
CA THR A 112 2.76 9.00 -3.71
C THR A 112 3.27 9.83 -4.88
N ASP A 113 2.36 10.44 -5.63
CA ASP A 113 2.66 11.04 -6.94
C ASP A 113 2.88 12.54 -6.91
N LEU A 114 2.19 13.23 -5.99
CA LEU A 114 2.17 14.69 -5.97
C LEU A 114 3.12 15.24 -4.93
N ASP A 115 3.90 16.22 -5.34
CA ASP A 115 4.64 17.11 -4.47
C ASP A 115 3.74 18.26 -4.02
N VAL A 116 3.80 18.63 -2.74
CA VAL A 116 3.08 19.77 -2.17
C VAL A 116 3.39 21.06 -2.93
N ASP A 117 4.64 21.22 -3.40
CA ASP A 117 5.09 22.41 -4.12
C ASP A 117 4.49 22.54 -5.53
N ALA A 118 3.95 21.45 -6.08
CA ALA A 118 3.37 21.39 -7.43
C ALA A 118 1.86 21.12 -7.43
N LEU A 119 1.17 21.31 -6.30
CA LEU A 119 -0.26 21.00 -6.15
C LEU A 119 -1.14 21.76 -7.14
N ASP A 120 -0.98 23.08 -7.28
CA ASP A 120 -1.83 23.89 -8.16
C ASP A 120 -1.84 23.35 -9.59
N LYS A 121 -0.66 22.96 -10.08
CA LYS A 121 -0.44 22.47 -11.44
C LYS A 121 -0.96 21.05 -11.65
N ASN A 122 -0.73 20.16 -10.69
CA ASN A 122 -0.96 18.73 -10.89
C ASN A 122 -2.30 18.25 -10.32
N LEU A 123 -2.81 18.86 -9.25
CA LEU A 123 -4.09 18.48 -8.64
C LEU A 123 -5.27 19.01 -9.47
N SER A 124 -5.22 20.24 -9.99
CA SER A 124 -6.35 20.83 -10.73
C SER A 124 -6.82 19.96 -11.93
N PRO A 125 -5.93 19.45 -12.81
CA PRO A 125 -6.33 18.54 -13.89
C PRO A 125 -6.97 17.24 -13.37
N LEU A 126 -6.46 16.68 -12.26
CA LEU A 126 -7.00 15.46 -11.67
C LEU A 126 -8.44 15.66 -11.17
N ILE A 127 -8.69 16.79 -10.50
CA ILE A 127 -10.04 17.16 -10.03
C ILE A 127 -11.01 17.35 -11.20
N GLN A 128 -10.52 17.81 -12.35
CA GLN A 128 -11.30 17.88 -13.60
C GLN A 128 -11.44 16.53 -14.32
N GLY A 129 -10.99 15.43 -13.72
CA GLY A 129 -11.09 14.09 -14.28
C GLY A 129 -10.06 13.77 -15.35
N LYS A 130 -8.99 14.58 -15.48
CA LYS A 130 -7.90 14.41 -16.45
C LYS A 130 -6.71 13.64 -15.84
N GLY A 131 -6.99 12.54 -15.16
CA GLY A 131 -5.98 11.63 -14.62
C GLY A 131 -5.95 10.27 -15.31
N ILE A 132 -4.98 9.45 -14.93
CA ILE A 132 -4.89 8.02 -15.30
C ILE A 132 -5.19 7.22 -14.04
N ILE A 133 -6.05 6.21 -14.17
CA ILE A 133 -6.31 5.25 -13.09
C ILE A 133 -5.42 4.04 -13.32
N GLU A 134 -4.59 3.71 -12.33
CA GLU A 134 -3.82 2.47 -12.30
C GLU A 134 -4.44 1.50 -11.29
N LYS A 135 -4.77 0.31 -11.75
CA LYS A 135 -5.21 -0.80 -10.89
C LYS A 135 -3.95 -1.46 -10.30
N ARG A 136 -3.93 -1.65 -8.99
CA ARG A 136 -2.89 -2.41 -8.30
C ARG A 136 -3.52 -3.57 -7.54
N ASP A 137 -2.96 -4.77 -7.73
CA ASP A 137 -3.44 -5.96 -7.04
C ASP A 137 -3.10 -5.90 -5.54
N MET A 138 -3.91 -6.62 -4.76
CA MET A 138 -3.74 -6.85 -3.33
C MET A 138 -3.78 -8.36 -3.05
N LEU A 139 -3.33 -8.74 -1.87
CA LEU A 139 -3.42 -10.10 -1.33
C LEU A 139 -4.49 -10.15 -0.24
N ASP A 140 -5.30 -11.21 -0.24
CA ASP A 140 -6.09 -11.61 0.93
C ASP A 140 -5.28 -12.64 1.71
N VAL A 141 -5.04 -12.35 2.98
CA VAL A 141 -4.25 -13.19 3.89
C VAL A 141 -5.13 -13.69 5.02
N SER A 142 -5.09 -15.00 5.28
CA SER A 142 -5.84 -15.60 6.37
C SER A 142 -5.00 -16.60 7.15
N ILE A 143 -5.26 -16.72 8.45
CA ILE A 143 -4.69 -17.76 9.31
C ILE A 143 -5.79 -18.73 9.67
N MET A 144 -5.59 -19.99 9.32
CA MET A 144 -6.43 -21.12 9.72
C MET A 144 -5.75 -21.84 10.88
N ARG A 145 -6.44 -21.94 12.01
CA ARG A 145 -5.95 -22.63 13.21
C ARG A 145 -6.91 -23.75 13.58
N LYS A 146 -6.37 -24.92 13.89
CA LYS A 146 -7.12 -26.00 14.53
C LYS A 146 -7.08 -25.80 16.03
N THR A 147 -8.23 -25.79 16.68
CA THR A 147 -8.31 -25.74 18.15
C THR A 147 -8.82 -27.08 18.66
N ASP A 148 -8.46 -27.48 19.89
CA ASP A 148 -8.92 -28.74 20.48
C ASP A 148 -10.46 -28.88 20.51
N LYS A 149 -11.17 -27.75 20.49
CA LYS A 149 -12.63 -27.69 20.47
C LYS A 149 -13.25 -27.91 19.09
N THR A 150 -12.47 -27.87 18.01
CA THR A 150 -12.98 -27.95 16.63
C THR A 150 -12.18 -28.97 15.80
N LYS A 151 -12.87 -29.97 15.23
CA LYS A 151 -12.22 -30.95 14.34
C LYS A 151 -11.73 -30.31 13.02
N ILE A 152 -12.31 -29.18 12.63
CA ILE A 152 -12.06 -28.48 11.36
C ILE A 152 -11.32 -27.17 11.66
N PRO A 153 -10.22 -26.84 10.96
CA PRO A 153 -9.55 -25.54 11.09
C PRO A 153 -10.51 -24.39 10.79
N SER A 154 -10.48 -23.34 11.61
CA SER A 154 -11.26 -22.11 11.38
C SER A 154 -10.33 -20.91 11.16
N SER A 155 -10.83 -19.92 10.41
CA SER A 155 -10.11 -18.67 10.20
C SER A 155 -10.14 -17.84 11.48
N ILE A 156 -8.96 -17.57 12.04
CA ILE A 156 -8.80 -16.74 13.26
C ILE A 156 -8.33 -15.32 12.94
N PHE A 157 -7.90 -15.09 11.70
CA PHE A 157 -7.34 -13.83 11.24
C PHE A 157 -7.62 -13.68 9.75
N ASN A 158 -8.01 -12.49 9.34
CA ASN A 158 -8.13 -12.10 7.95
C ASN A 158 -7.64 -10.67 7.81
N ALA A 159 -6.71 -10.43 6.90
CA ALA A 159 -6.25 -9.08 6.59
C ALA A 159 -5.91 -8.96 5.11
N PRO A 160 -6.22 -7.82 4.48
CA PRO A 160 -5.70 -7.52 3.17
C PRO A 160 -4.25 -7.02 3.29
N ALA A 161 -3.43 -7.30 2.29
CA ALA A 161 -2.08 -6.77 2.15
C ALA A 161 -1.90 -6.15 0.75
N PHE A 162 -1.45 -4.91 0.68
CA PHE A 162 -1.21 -4.20 -0.56
C PHE A 162 0.23 -4.39 -1.05
N ASN A 163 1.20 -4.35 -0.14
CA ASN A 163 2.58 -4.66 -0.43
C ASN A 163 2.84 -6.14 -0.19
N ASP A 164 2.74 -6.58 1.07
CA ASP A 164 3.30 -7.87 1.46
C ASP A 164 2.66 -8.52 2.71
N ALA A 165 2.76 -9.84 2.72
CA ALA A 165 2.54 -10.70 3.87
C ALA A 165 3.88 -11.31 4.26
N VAL A 166 4.34 -11.01 5.47
CA VAL A 166 5.66 -11.38 5.98
C VAL A 166 5.48 -12.32 7.15
N VAL A 167 5.96 -13.55 7.03
CA VAL A 167 6.17 -14.43 8.18
C VAL A 167 7.59 -14.18 8.66
N SER A 168 7.75 -13.80 9.92
CA SER A 168 9.06 -13.55 10.51
C SER A 168 9.23 -14.17 11.89
N ARG A 169 10.47 -14.51 12.23
CA ARG A 169 10.90 -14.82 13.59
C ARG A 169 10.62 -13.63 14.52
N GLY A 170 10.34 -13.92 15.79
CA GLY A 170 10.23 -12.89 16.82
C GLY A 170 11.59 -12.51 17.41
N ALA A 171 11.59 -11.46 18.22
CA ALA A 171 12.82 -10.92 18.82
C ALA A 171 13.63 -11.95 19.64
N ILE A 172 12.95 -12.92 20.26
CA ILE A 172 13.55 -13.91 21.17
C ILE A 172 13.49 -15.33 20.57
N SER A 173 12.91 -15.51 19.36
CA SER A 173 12.65 -16.85 18.84
C SER A 173 13.87 -17.50 18.19
N HIS A 174 13.78 -18.80 17.95
CA HIS A 174 14.65 -19.50 17.01
C HIS A 174 14.25 -19.16 15.56
N MET A 175 15.07 -19.64 14.62
CA MET A 175 14.76 -19.63 13.20
C MET A 175 13.36 -20.21 12.91
N VAL A 176 12.65 -19.65 11.95
CA VAL A 176 11.35 -20.19 11.53
C VAL A 176 11.57 -21.41 10.63
N GLU A 177 10.65 -22.37 10.73
CA GLU A 177 10.57 -23.50 9.80
C GLU A 177 9.18 -23.54 9.17
N LEU A 178 9.12 -23.40 7.85
CA LEU A 178 7.91 -23.14 7.08
C LEU A 178 7.79 -24.13 5.94
N ASP A 179 6.74 -24.95 5.89
CA ASP A 179 6.43 -25.73 4.69
C ASP A 179 5.59 -24.88 3.74
N VAL A 180 6.09 -24.66 2.52
CA VAL A 180 5.45 -23.81 1.51
C VAL A 180 4.85 -24.67 0.41
N PHE A 181 3.60 -24.38 0.06
CA PHE A 181 2.86 -25.04 -1.02
C PHE A 181 2.28 -23.99 -1.96
N ILE A 182 2.25 -24.30 -3.26
CA ILE A 182 1.58 -23.53 -4.31
C ILE A 182 0.47 -24.38 -4.89
N ASN A 183 -0.78 -23.94 -4.83
CA ASN A 183 -1.95 -24.70 -5.32
C ASN A 183 -1.95 -26.16 -4.83
N ASN A 184 -1.65 -26.36 -3.53
CA ASN A 184 -1.50 -27.67 -2.87
C ASN A 184 -0.30 -28.54 -3.30
N THR A 185 0.54 -28.10 -4.24
CA THR A 185 1.81 -28.74 -4.55
C THR A 185 2.89 -28.26 -3.58
N TYR A 186 3.58 -29.20 -2.92
CA TYR A 186 4.72 -28.86 -2.06
C TYR A 186 5.84 -28.23 -2.88
N LEU A 187 6.34 -27.08 -2.43
CA LEU A 187 7.43 -26.37 -3.08
C LEU A 187 8.75 -26.62 -2.35
N GLN A 188 8.82 -26.23 -1.08
CA GLN A 188 10.01 -26.39 -0.24
C GLN A 188 9.67 -26.16 1.24
N THR A 189 10.58 -26.58 2.12
CA THR A 189 10.62 -26.17 3.51
C THR A 189 11.67 -25.07 3.66
N ILE A 190 11.26 -23.90 4.15
CA ILE A 190 12.16 -22.76 4.39
C ILE A 190 12.57 -22.75 5.85
N ARG A 191 13.87 -22.66 6.07
CA ARG A 191 14.51 -22.47 7.36
C ARG A 191 15.31 -21.18 7.31
N GLY A 192 14.87 -20.15 8.03
CA GLY A 192 15.52 -18.83 8.04
C GLY A 192 14.85 -17.84 8.98
N ASP A 193 15.05 -16.56 8.72
CA ASP A 193 14.40 -15.49 9.49
C ASP A 193 12.94 -15.30 9.10
N GLY A 194 12.55 -15.73 7.90
CA GLY A 194 11.18 -15.55 7.43
C GLY A 194 10.94 -15.88 5.95
N LEU A 195 9.72 -15.57 5.52
CA LEU A 195 9.29 -15.58 4.13
C LEU A 195 8.38 -14.37 3.88
N ILE A 196 8.65 -13.65 2.80
CA ILE A 196 7.79 -12.59 2.29
C ILE A 196 7.01 -13.13 1.09
N VAL A 197 5.72 -12.88 1.07
CA VAL A 197 4.87 -13.00 -0.12
C VAL A 197 4.39 -11.61 -0.49
N CYS A 198 4.86 -11.06 -1.61
CA CYS A 198 4.58 -9.68 -1.98
C CYS A 198 3.93 -9.54 -3.35
N THR A 199 3.15 -8.48 -3.50
CA THR A 199 2.63 -7.99 -4.78
C THR A 199 3.75 -7.30 -5.58
N PRO A 200 3.53 -6.95 -6.86
CA PRO A 200 4.48 -6.14 -7.61
C PRO A 200 4.71 -4.77 -6.99
N THR A 201 3.68 -4.17 -6.36
CA THR A 201 3.82 -2.93 -5.59
C THR A 201 4.73 -3.13 -4.37
N GLY A 202 4.59 -4.25 -3.67
CA GLY A 202 5.45 -4.60 -2.53
C GLY A 202 6.89 -4.98 -2.90
N SER A 203 7.17 -5.23 -4.19
CA SER A 203 8.53 -5.59 -4.65
C SER A 203 9.56 -4.48 -4.37
N THR A 204 9.13 -3.22 -4.30
CA THR A 204 9.97 -2.06 -3.94
C THR A 204 9.92 -1.70 -2.45
N ALA A 205 9.24 -2.51 -1.63
CA ALA A 205 9.13 -2.33 -0.18
C ALA A 205 10.10 -3.26 0.55
N TYR A 206 9.64 -4.08 1.50
CA TYR A 206 10.54 -4.91 2.30
C TYR A 206 11.26 -5.97 1.46
N ALA A 207 10.59 -6.52 0.45
CA ALA A 207 11.18 -7.47 -0.50
C ALA A 207 12.48 -6.95 -1.14
N LEU A 208 12.54 -5.66 -1.49
CA LEU A 208 13.73 -5.05 -2.08
C LEU A 208 14.93 -5.10 -1.12
N SER A 209 14.70 -4.83 0.16
CA SER A 209 15.73 -4.82 1.20
C SER A 209 16.36 -6.19 1.44
N VAL A 210 15.66 -7.28 1.07
CA VAL A 210 16.13 -8.66 1.22
C VAL A 210 16.44 -9.32 -0.13
N HIS A 211 16.78 -8.52 -1.15
CA HIS A 211 17.22 -8.97 -2.47
C HIS A 211 16.12 -9.63 -3.33
N GLY A 212 14.86 -9.29 -3.09
CA GLY A 212 13.77 -9.59 -4.02
C GLY A 212 13.89 -8.79 -5.33
N PRO A 213 13.40 -9.34 -6.47
CA PRO A 213 13.39 -8.61 -7.73
C PRO A 213 12.40 -7.45 -7.70
N ILE A 214 12.75 -6.34 -8.36
CA ILE A 214 11.80 -5.25 -8.63
C ILE A 214 10.86 -5.71 -9.74
N LEU A 215 9.55 -5.64 -9.48
CA LEU A 215 8.52 -5.95 -10.47
C LEU A 215 7.79 -4.68 -10.89
N HIS A 216 7.47 -4.60 -12.18
CA HIS A 216 6.63 -3.53 -12.69
C HIS A 216 5.20 -3.67 -12.12
N PRO A 217 4.55 -2.59 -11.62
CA PRO A 217 3.26 -2.67 -10.92
C PRO A 217 2.10 -3.28 -11.72
N LYS A 218 2.18 -3.24 -13.05
CA LYS A 218 1.19 -3.83 -13.98
C LYS A 218 1.33 -5.34 -14.19
N LEU A 219 2.38 -5.98 -13.66
CA LEU A 219 2.51 -7.43 -13.78
C LEU A 219 1.46 -8.12 -12.91
N GLU A 220 0.79 -9.14 -13.43
CA GLU A 220 -0.11 -9.98 -12.65
C GLU A 220 0.68 -11.14 -12.03
N ALA A 221 1.52 -10.81 -11.05
CA ALA A 221 2.41 -11.76 -10.38
C ALA A 221 2.48 -11.52 -8.87
N LEU A 222 2.80 -12.56 -8.11
CA LEU A 222 3.27 -12.45 -6.74
C LEU A 222 4.70 -12.99 -6.63
N THR A 223 5.45 -12.53 -5.64
CA THR A 223 6.82 -12.98 -5.41
C THR A 223 6.97 -13.58 -4.02
N LEU A 224 7.59 -14.76 -3.96
CA LEU A 224 8.10 -15.35 -2.73
C LEU A 224 9.55 -14.91 -2.53
N VAL A 225 9.86 -14.30 -1.39
CA VAL A 225 11.22 -13.84 -1.06
C VAL A 225 11.61 -14.37 0.33
N PRO A 226 12.46 -15.42 0.39
CA PRO A 226 12.97 -15.93 1.66
C PRO A 226 13.83 -14.87 2.39
N VAL A 227 13.71 -14.77 3.71
CA VAL A 227 14.51 -13.85 4.52
C VAL A 227 15.61 -14.65 5.24
N ALA A 228 16.86 -14.33 4.93
CA ALA A 228 18.05 -15.01 5.47
C ALA A 228 17.92 -16.55 5.55
N PRO A 229 17.62 -17.24 4.42
CA PRO A 229 17.47 -18.69 4.42
C PRO A 229 18.82 -19.39 4.68
N GLN A 230 18.83 -20.48 5.45
CA GLN A 230 20.01 -21.32 5.64
C GLN A 230 20.45 -22.00 4.34
N ALA A 231 19.50 -22.36 3.48
CA ALA A 231 19.79 -22.98 2.20
C ALA A 231 20.38 -21.93 1.24
N LEU A 232 21.68 -22.07 0.92
CA LEU A 232 22.41 -21.16 0.02
C LEU A 232 21.85 -21.13 -1.42
N SER A 233 21.11 -22.17 -1.82
CA SER A 233 20.44 -22.27 -3.11
C SER A 233 19.06 -21.61 -3.13
N SER A 234 18.55 -21.13 -1.99
CA SER A 234 17.24 -20.50 -1.90
C SER A 234 17.24 -19.16 -2.65
N ARG A 235 16.25 -18.95 -3.51
CA ARG A 235 16.13 -17.77 -4.38
C ARG A 235 14.71 -17.24 -4.34
N PRO A 236 14.51 -15.93 -4.61
CA PRO A 236 13.19 -15.40 -4.88
C PRO A 236 12.51 -16.12 -6.05
N ILE A 237 11.20 -16.34 -5.95
CA ILE A 237 10.40 -17.01 -7.00
C ILE A 237 9.22 -16.10 -7.35
N VAL A 238 9.09 -15.75 -8.62
CA VAL A 238 7.95 -15.01 -9.15
C VAL A 238 6.92 -16.01 -9.70
N LEU A 239 5.67 -15.88 -9.30
CA LEU A 239 4.56 -16.77 -9.65
C LEU A 239 3.39 -15.97 -10.21
N PRO A 240 2.49 -16.58 -11.00
CA PRO A 240 1.23 -15.93 -11.40
C PRO A 240 0.43 -15.48 -10.19
N ILE A 241 -0.24 -14.32 -10.26
CA ILE A 241 -0.97 -13.76 -9.11
C ILE A 241 -2.15 -14.62 -8.62
N ASP A 242 -2.73 -15.45 -9.51
CA ASP A 242 -3.93 -16.24 -9.22
C ASP A 242 -3.64 -17.55 -8.47
N VAL A 243 -2.37 -17.84 -8.15
CA VAL A 243 -2.03 -18.99 -7.30
C VAL A 243 -2.42 -18.75 -5.84
N GLU A 244 -2.77 -19.83 -5.14
CA GLU A 244 -2.85 -19.82 -3.68
C GLU A 244 -1.51 -20.28 -3.10
N THR A 245 -0.91 -19.41 -2.29
CA THR A 245 0.28 -19.75 -1.49
C THR A 245 -0.18 -20.17 -0.10
N LYS A 246 0.15 -21.40 0.27
CA LYS A 246 -0.14 -21.98 1.58
C LYS A 246 1.17 -22.18 2.35
N ILE A 247 1.24 -21.65 3.56
CA ILE A 247 2.41 -21.76 4.44
C ILE A 247 1.96 -22.48 5.72
N ILE A 248 2.63 -23.58 6.06
CA ILE A 248 2.39 -24.30 7.31
C ILE A 248 3.53 -24.01 8.27
N ILE A 249 3.19 -23.51 9.46
CA ILE A 249 4.15 -23.18 10.50
C ILE A 249 4.59 -24.47 11.22
N LYS A 250 5.87 -24.83 11.15
CA LYS A 250 6.41 -26.03 11.82
C LYS A 250 6.97 -25.71 13.20
N ASN A 251 7.48 -24.48 13.39
CA ASN A 251 7.90 -23.95 14.68
C ASN A 251 7.42 -22.49 14.79
N GLY A 252 6.33 -22.32 15.52
CA GLY A 252 5.58 -21.08 15.65
C GLY A 252 5.98 -20.24 16.85
N ARG A 253 6.77 -20.77 17.80
CA ARG A 253 7.09 -20.06 19.05
C ARG A 253 7.74 -18.71 18.78
N GLY A 254 7.01 -17.63 19.08
CA GLY A 254 7.46 -16.26 18.88
C GLY A 254 7.44 -15.79 17.43
N THR A 255 6.86 -16.55 16.50
CA THR A 255 6.73 -16.12 15.11
C THR A 255 5.46 -15.30 14.91
N ALA A 256 5.50 -14.39 13.94
CA ALA A 256 4.37 -13.52 13.63
C ALA A 256 4.17 -13.37 12.13
N LEU A 257 2.92 -13.19 11.75
CA LEU A 257 2.52 -12.72 10.43
C LEU A 257 2.33 -11.22 10.49
N HIS A 258 3.00 -10.50 9.60
CA HIS A 258 2.83 -9.07 9.38
C HIS A 258 2.25 -8.83 7.99
N CYS A 259 1.09 -8.19 7.92
CA CYS A 259 0.54 -7.69 6.66
C CYS A 259 0.85 -6.20 6.58
N ASP A 260 1.62 -5.79 5.58
CA ASP A 260 2.01 -4.40 5.31
C ASP A 260 2.69 -3.68 6.49
N MET A 261 3.24 -4.44 7.45
CA MET A 261 3.70 -3.94 8.76
C MET A 261 2.65 -3.12 9.55
N GLN A 262 1.37 -3.28 9.23
CA GLN A 262 0.25 -2.56 9.87
C GLN A 262 -0.66 -3.47 10.67
N THR A 263 -0.79 -4.73 10.26
CA THR A 263 -1.60 -5.72 10.96
C THR A 263 -0.73 -6.91 11.31
N ILE A 264 -0.77 -7.32 12.58
CA ILE A 264 0.12 -8.35 13.15
C ILE A 264 -0.74 -9.44 13.77
N ALA A 265 -0.37 -10.69 13.54
CA ALA A 265 -0.97 -11.85 14.21
C ALA A 265 0.11 -12.80 14.68
N GLU A 266 0.02 -13.22 15.94
CA GLU A 266 0.90 -14.25 16.49
C GLU A 266 0.54 -15.63 15.92
N LEU A 267 1.58 -16.37 15.55
CA LEU A 267 1.46 -17.69 14.94
C LEU A 267 1.77 -18.79 15.95
N GLN A 268 1.18 -19.96 15.73
CA GLN A 268 1.38 -21.17 16.52
C GLN A 268 1.79 -22.33 15.61
N ASP A 269 2.33 -23.38 16.22
CA ASP A 269 2.66 -24.62 15.52
C ASP A 269 1.41 -25.15 14.79
N ASN A 270 1.61 -25.56 13.53
CA ASN A 270 0.59 -26.06 12.61
C ASN A 270 -0.47 -25.06 12.16
N ASP A 271 -0.30 -23.76 12.45
CA ASP A 271 -1.08 -22.74 11.76
C ASP A 271 -0.84 -22.82 10.25
N ILE A 272 -1.93 -22.60 9.50
CA ILE A 272 -1.89 -22.56 8.05
C ILE A 272 -2.21 -21.14 7.62
N ILE A 273 -1.24 -20.48 7.00
CA ILE A 273 -1.45 -19.19 6.36
C ILE A 273 -1.85 -19.44 4.91
N LEU A 274 -2.97 -18.87 4.48
CA LEU A 274 -3.42 -18.88 3.09
C LEU A 274 -3.34 -17.46 2.53
N ILE A 275 -2.62 -17.31 1.42
CA ILE A 275 -2.38 -16.05 0.73
C ILE A 275 -2.80 -16.22 -0.72
N LYS A 276 -3.70 -15.36 -1.20
CA LYS A 276 -4.20 -15.38 -2.57
C LYS A 276 -4.49 -13.97 -3.07
N ARG A 277 -4.67 -13.80 -4.38
CA ARG A 277 -5.16 -12.54 -4.95
C ARG A 277 -6.45 -12.10 -4.28
N SER A 278 -6.48 -10.86 -3.82
CA SER A 278 -7.71 -10.23 -3.33
C SER A 278 -8.67 -9.93 -4.48
N LYS A 279 -9.97 -10.02 -4.20
CA LYS A 279 -11.01 -9.53 -5.13
C LYS A 279 -11.10 -8.01 -5.20
N PHE A 280 -10.47 -7.31 -4.26
CA PHE A 280 -10.56 -5.86 -4.10
C PHE A 280 -9.20 -5.20 -4.42
N PRO A 281 -8.97 -4.77 -5.67
CA PRO A 281 -7.75 -4.05 -6.01
C PRO A 281 -7.79 -2.60 -5.50
N VAL A 282 -6.64 -1.96 -5.41
CA VAL A 282 -6.52 -0.52 -5.19
C VAL A 282 -6.54 0.20 -6.54
N PHE A 283 -7.27 1.31 -6.62
CA PHE A 283 -7.26 2.19 -7.79
C PHE A 283 -6.49 3.47 -7.47
N LEU A 284 -5.25 3.57 -7.93
CA LEU A 284 -4.45 4.78 -7.77
C LEU A 284 -4.78 5.78 -8.88
N LEU A 285 -4.90 7.05 -8.52
CA LEU A 285 -5.13 8.14 -9.46
C LEU A 285 -3.82 8.91 -9.67
N HIS A 286 -3.31 8.86 -10.90
CA HIS A 286 -2.05 9.50 -11.28
C HIS A 286 -2.28 10.68 -12.25
N PRO A 287 -1.40 11.69 -12.26
CA PRO A 287 -1.29 12.65 -13.35
C PRO A 287 -1.09 11.97 -14.71
N LYS A 288 -1.53 12.60 -15.81
CA LYS A 288 -1.34 12.04 -17.17
C LYS A 288 0.12 11.79 -17.55
N ASN A 289 1.02 12.54 -16.93
CA ASN A 289 2.45 12.49 -17.17
C ASN A 289 3.20 11.62 -16.16
N TYR A 290 2.49 10.79 -15.40
CA TYR A 290 3.10 9.83 -14.48
C TYR A 290 4.00 8.84 -15.23
N ASP A 291 5.24 8.72 -14.76
CA ASP A 291 6.24 7.78 -15.24
C ASP A 291 6.83 7.00 -14.06
N TYR A 292 6.47 5.72 -13.97
CA TYR A 292 6.96 4.80 -12.95
C TYR A 292 8.49 4.64 -12.98
N PHE A 293 9.12 4.67 -14.15
CA PHE A 293 10.58 4.52 -14.23
C PHE A 293 11.31 5.76 -13.72
N SER A 294 10.76 6.96 -13.92
CA SER A 294 11.27 8.19 -13.30
C SER A 294 11.25 8.10 -11.77
N VAL A 295 10.20 7.49 -11.20
CA VAL A 295 10.10 7.25 -9.74
C VAL A 295 11.21 6.28 -9.29
N LEU A 296 11.40 5.16 -9.99
CA LEU A 296 12.47 4.20 -9.69
C LEU A 296 13.86 4.83 -9.72
N ARG A 297 14.19 5.56 -10.79
CA ARG A 297 15.51 6.21 -10.92
C ARG A 297 15.78 7.18 -9.77
N ARG A 298 14.79 8.00 -9.40
CA ARG A 298 14.92 8.94 -8.28
C ARG A 298 15.07 8.23 -6.94
N LYS A 299 14.31 7.16 -6.70
CA LYS A 299 14.30 6.46 -5.42
C LYS A 299 15.54 5.61 -5.18
N LEU A 300 16.04 4.97 -6.23
CA LEU A 300 17.20 4.07 -6.18
C LEU A 300 18.49 4.76 -6.58
N ASN A 301 18.41 6.04 -6.93
CA ASN A 301 19.55 6.87 -7.33
C ASN A 301 20.33 6.29 -8.51
N TRP A 302 19.65 5.57 -9.42
CA TRP A 302 20.30 4.84 -10.52
C TRP A 302 20.96 5.74 -11.57
N SER A 303 20.64 7.04 -11.60
CA SER A 303 21.21 8.02 -12.53
C SER A 303 22.23 8.98 -11.89
N SER A 304 22.68 8.74 -10.64
CA SER A 304 23.70 9.60 -10.01
C SER A 304 25.14 9.32 -10.42
N ASN A 305 25.40 8.29 -11.23
CA ASN A 305 26.72 8.06 -11.79
C ASN A 305 26.91 8.88 -13.08
N PRO A 306 28.06 9.57 -13.26
CA PRO A 306 28.22 10.51 -14.36
C PRO A 306 28.18 9.84 -15.72
N ILE A 307 27.54 10.55 -16.64
CA ILE A 307 27.52 10.30 -18.07
C ILE A 307 28.96 10.24 -18.60
N LEU A 308 29.41 9.04 -18.96
CA LEU A 308 30.32 8.84 -20.08
C LEU A 308 29.53 7.97 -21.08
N ALA A 309 28.88 8.65 -22.03
CA ALA A 309 28.12 8.10 -23.18
C ALA A 309 26.69 7.56 -22.97
N GLY A 310 26.01 7.86 -21.86
CA GLY A 310 24.58 7.58 -21.69
C GLY A 310 23.65 8.71 -22.15
N LEU A 311 22.47 8.37 -22.70
CA LEU A 311 21.39 9.34 -22.92
C LEU A 311 21.09 10.08 -21.61
N PRO A 312 20.90 11.42 -21.61
CA PRO A 312 20.56 12.15 -20.41
C PRO A 312 19.25 11.60 -19.83
N ASP A 313 19.12 11.66 -18.50
CA ASP A 313 17.87 11.32 -17.83
C ASP A 313 16.73 12.10 -18.49
N PRO A 314 15.65 11.45 -18.97
CA PRO A 314 14.58 12.14 -19.68
C PRO A 314 14.10 13.32 -18.84
N LYS A 315 14.07 14.52 -19.43
CA LYS A 315 13.49 15.68 -18.75
C LYS A 315 12.10 15.29 -18.30
N LEU A 316 11.81 15.51 -17.01
CA LEU A 316 10.47 15.30 -16.47
C LEU A 316 9.46 15.97 -17.41
N PRO A 317 8.34 15.32 -17.70
CA PRO A 317 7.27 15.99 -18.43
C PRO A 317 6.86 17.22 -17.61
N LYS A 318 7.22 18.39 -18.14
CA LYS A 318 6.83 19.69 -17.59
C LYS A 318 5.32 19.74 -17.50
#